data_AF-A0A397V1P6-F1
#
_entry.id   AF-A0A397V1P6-F1
#
_cell.length_a   1.000
_cell.length_b   1.000
_cell.length_c   1.000
_cell.angle_alpha   90.00
_cell.angle_beta   90.00
_cell.angle_gamma   90.00
#
_symmetry.space_group_name_H-M   'P 1'
#
loop_
_entity.id
_entity.type
_entity.pdbx_description
1 polymer ?
#
loop_
_entity_poly.entity_id
_entity_poly.type
_entity_poly.pdbx_seq_one_letter_code
_entity_poly.pdbx_strand_id
1 'polypeptide(L)'
;MLQFRVKDYEDAIEWIPFDRLSNVKEIGKGGFGSVYSASWLDGIRKVEKINDGDIYKRTREPSSIVALKTLTGYIHADFHSGNILYDEGAYIADLGLSRKKDEKVLEGDIFGVMPYVAPEVLSGEHDFTQAADVYGFGIIMAEMTTG
;
A
#
# COMPACT_ATOMS: atom_id res chain seq x y z
N MET A 1 -2.94 -10.56 14.53
CA MET A 1 -4.13 -9.96 13.92
C MET A 1 -3.86 -8.47 13.72
N LEU A 2 -3.47 -8.08 12.50
CA LEU A 2 -2.98 -6.73 12.17
C LEU A 2 -3.98 -5.97 11.29
N GLN A 3 -5.28 -6.08 11.57
CA GLN A 3 -6.12 -4.93 11.24
C GLN A 3 -5.70 -3.83 12.22
N PHE A 4 -5.16 -2.72 11.70
CA PHE A 4 -5.13 -1.46 12.45
C PHE A 4 -6.50 -1.28 13.12
N ARG A 5 -6.56 -0.72 14.33
CA ARG A 5 -7.80 -0.59 15.14
C ARG A 5 -8.80 0.38 14.49
N VAL A 6 -9.22 0.07 13.28
CA VAL A 6 -10.22 0.78 12.51
C VAL A 6 -11.54 0.47 13.19
N LYS A 7 -12.11 1.49 13.83
CA LYS A 7 -13.40 1.38 14.53
C LYS A 7 -14.56 1.56 13.56
N ASP A 8 -14.33 2.28 12.46
CA ASP A 8 -15.36 2.77 11.56
C ASP A 8 -15.22 2.19 10.16
N TYR A 9 -16.36 1.86 9.54
CA TYR A 9 -16.40 1.26 8.19
C TYR A 9 -15.76 2.13 7.11
N GLU A 10 -15.75 3.45 7.31
CA GLU A 10 -15.23 4.44 6.36
C GLU A 10 -13.70 4.50 6.36
N ASP A 11 -13.05 4.12 7.46
CA ASP A 11 -11.61 4.24 7.68
C ASP A 11 -10.82 2.96 7.35
N ALA A 12 -11.51 1.87 6.99
CA ALA A 12 -10.83 0.62 6.67
C ALA A 12 -10.01 0.75 5.37
N ILE A 13 -8.84 0.12 5.31
CA ILE A 13 -8.04 0.07 4.08
C ILE A 13 -8.75 -0.78 3.02
N GLU A 14 -8.67 -0.38 1.76
CA GLU A 14 -9.30 -1.05 0.62
C GLU A 14 -8.33 -1.23 -0.54
N TRP A 15 -8.34 -2.43 -1.13
CA TRP A 15 -7.66 -2.67 -2.40
C TRP A 15 -8.53 -2.17 -3.55
N ILE A 16 -7.99 -1.25 -4.37
CA ILE A 16 -8.67 -0.72 -5.56
C ILE A 16 -8.02 -1.31 -6.80
N PRO A 17 -8.72 -2.18 -7.56
CA PRO A 17 -8.22 -2.69 -8.83
C PRO A 17 -7.98 -1.54 -9.83
N PHE A 18 -6.89 -1.63 -10.60
CA PHE A 18 -6.48 -0.55 -11.50
C PHE A 18 -7.51 -0.22 -12.58
N ASP A 19 -8.28 -1.21 -13.04
CA ASP A 19 -9.38 -1.06 -14.00
C ASP A 19 -10.60 -0.30 -13.43
N ARG A 20 -10.64 -0.07 -12.12
CA ARG A 20 -11.62 0.81 -11.45
C ARG A 20 -11.17 2.27 -11.40
N LEU A 21 -10.01 2.61 -11.96
CA LEU A 21 -9.48 3.96 -12.06
C LEU A 21 -9.52 4.43 -13.52
N SER A 22 -10.14 5.58 -13.76
CA SER A 22 -10.19 6.22 -15.08
C SER A 22 -9.64 7.64 -15.04
N ASN A 23 -9.35 8.23 -16.21
CA ASN A 23 -8.87 9.61 -16.33
C ASN A 23 -7.62 9.90 -15.49
N VAL A 24 -6.70 8.93 -15.41
CA VAL A 24 -5.44 9.08 -14.67
C VAL A 24 -4.58 10.16 -15.33
N LYS A 25 -4.27 11.23 -14.58
CA LYS A 25 -3.50 12.37 -15.06
C LYS A 25 -2.46 12.78 -14.03
N GLU A 26 -1.21 12.96 -14.46
CA GLU A 26 -0.17 13.49 -13.58
C GLU A 26 -0.48 14.94 -13.19
N ILE A 27 -0.42 15.25 -11.89
CA ILE A 27 -0.68 16.59 -11.34
C ILE A 27 0.54 17.17 -10.63
N GLY A 28 1.59 16.38 -10.43
CA GLY A 28 2.85 16.86 -9.88
C GLY A 28 3.91 15.76 -9.80
N LYS A 29 5.16 16.17 -9.76
CA LYS A 29 6.32 15.27 -9.61
C LYS A 29 7.33 15.89 -8.66
N GLY A 30 7.84 15.10 -7.72
CA GLY A 30 8.86 15.51 -6.76
C GLY A 30 9.93 14.44 -6.57
N GLY A 31 10.84 14.66 -5.60
CA GLY A 31 11.96 13.75 -5.33
C GLY A 31 11.56 12.37 -4.80
N PHE A 32 10.33 12.21 -4.33
CA PHE A 32 9.81 10.96 -3.74
C PHE A 32 8.75 10.28 -4.62
N GLY A 33 8.56 10.76 -5.85
CA GLY A 33 7.65 10.18 -6.84
C GLY A 33 6.69 11.18 -7.49
N SER A 34 5.71 10.65 -8.20
CA SER A 34 4.70 11.42 -8.93
C SER A 34 3.35 11.33 -8.23
N VAL A 35 2.56 12.38 -8.35
CA VAL A 35 1.17 12.45 -7.89
C VAL A 35 0.27 12.54 -9.12
N TYR A 36 -0.77 11.72 -9.15
CA TYR A 36 -1.77 11.67 -10.19
C TYR A 36 -3.16 11.96 -9.62
N SER A 37 -4.04 12.58 -10.39
CA SER A 37 -5.48 12.57 -10.14
C SER A 37 -6.11 11.43 -10.95
N ALA A 38 -7.10 10.74 -10.39
CA ALA A 38 -7.92 9.78 -11.11
C ALA A 38 -9.39 9.85 -10.67
N SER A 39 -10.29 9.38 -11.53
CA SER A 39 -11.67 9.08 -11.16
C SER A 39 -11.74 7.63 -10.69
N TRP A 40 -12.10 7.41 -9.43
CA TRP A 40 -12.40 6.09 -8.90
C TRP A 40 -13.87 5.76 -9.13
N LEU A 41 -14.12 4.69 -9.88
CA LEU A 41 -15.45 4.32 -10.37
C LEU A 41 -16.35 3.67 -9.31
N ASP A 42 -15.80 3.16 -8.20
CA ASP A 42 -16.61 2.61 -7.09
C ASP A 42 -16.95 3.66 -6.03
N GLY A 43 -16.21 4.77 -6.02
CA GLY A 43 -16.35 5.85 -5.05
C GLY A 43 -16.06 5.46 -3.58
N ILE A 44 -15.96 6.49 -2.75
CA ILE A 44 -15.65 6.36 -1.33
C ILE A 44 -16.82 5.72 -0.57
N ARG A 45 -16.50 4.85 0.38
CA ARG A 45 -17.47 4.23 1.29
C ARG A 45 -18.13 5.27 2.18
N LYS A 46 -19.43 5.08 2.42
CA LYS A 46 -20.23 5.93 3.28
C LYS A 46 -21.10 5.12 4.23
N VAL A 47 -21.45 5.74 5.34
CA VAL A 47 -22.51 5.25 6.22
C VAL A 47 -23.63 6.27 6.29
N GLU A 48 -24.84 5.85 5.94
CA GLU A 48 -26.06 6.66 6.01
C GLU A 48 -26.94 6.21 7.18
N LYS A 49 -27.40 7.16 7.99
CA LYS A 49 -28.38 6.91 9.06
C LYS A 49 -29.78 6.90 8.46
N ILE A 50 -30.47 5.76 8.58
CA ILE A 50 -31.86 5.61 8.11
C ILE A 50 -32.77 5.73 9.33
N ASN A 51 -33.37 6.90 9.52
CA ASN A 51 -34.29 7.28 10.60
C ASN A 51 -33.61 7.72 11.91
N ASP A 52 -34.44 8.17 12.86
CA ASP A 52 -34.00 8.80 14.12
C ASP A 52 -33.33 7.84 15.12
N GLY A 53 -33.15 6.55 14.78
CA GLY A 53 -32.50 5.56 15.64
C GLY A 53 -31.66 4.55 14.88
N ASP A 54 -30.44 4.31 15.40
CA ASP A 54 -29.49 3.17 15.37
C ASP A 54 -29.34 2.26 14.13
N ILE A 55 -30.03 2.54 13.03
CA ILE A 55 -29.93 1.78 11.77
C ILE A 55 -29.01 2.54 10.83
N TYR A 56 -27.89 1.89 10.53
CA TYR A 56 -26.85 2.37 9.63
C TYR A 56 -26.87 1.55 8.34
N LYS A 57 -26.90 2.22 7.20
CA LYS A 57 -26.76 1.59 5.88
C LYS A 57 -25.39 1.93 5.30
N ARG A 58 -24.66 0.89 4.91
CA ARG A 58 -23.42 1.03 4.15
C ARG A 58 -23.76 1.39 2.71
N THR A 59 -23.23 2.51 2.23
CA THR A 59 -23.38 2.99 0.85
C THR A 59 -22.00 3.35 0.27
N ARG A 60 -21.97 3.78 -0.99
CA ARG A 60 -20.79 4.30 -1.67
C ARG A 60 -21.18 5.50 -2.52
N GLU A 61 -20.24 6.42 -2.70
CA GLU A 61 -20.38 7.43 -3.75
C GLU A 61 -20.41 6.76 -5.13
N PRO A 62 -21.15 7.31 -6.11
CA PRO A 62 -21.15 6.76 -7.47
C PRO A 62 -19.78 6.83 -8.15
N SER A 63 -18.96 7.82 -7.78
CA SER A 63 -17.58 7.99 -8.23
C SER A 63 -16.91 9.07 -7.39
N SER A 64 -15.60 9.00 -7.19
CA SER A 64 -14.86 10.03 -6.45
C SER A 64 -13.56 10.39 -7.18
N ILE A 65 -13.14 11.65 -7.11
CA ILE A 65 -11.80 12.05 -7.55
C ILE A 65 -10.82 11.70 -6.43
N VAL A 66 -9.78 10.94 -6.78
CA VAL A 66 -8.75 10.49 -5.84
C VAL A 66 -7.38 10.97 -6.28
N ALA A 67 -6.50 11.19 -5.31
CA ALA A 67 -5.08 11.41 -5.54
C ALA A 67 -4.35 10.08 -5.41
N LEU A 68 -3.62 9.69 -6.45
CA LEU A 68 -2.73 8.53 -6.45
C LEU A 68 -1.30 9.04 -6.28
N LYS A 69 -0.51 8.39 -5.43
CA LYS A 69 0.90 8.71 -5.27
C LYS A 69 1.75 7.50 -5.64
N THR A 70 2.64 7.67 -6.60
CA THR A 70 3.67 6.66 -6.87
C THR A 70 4.84 6.92 -5.93
N LEU A 71 5.37 5.84 -5.35
CA LEU A 71 6.60 5.87 -4.57
C LEU A 71 7.71 5.36 -5.48
N THR A 72 8.57 6.25 -5.95
CA THR A 72 9.66 5.91 -6.88
C THR A 72 10.98 6.40 -6.36
N GLY A 73 12.04 5.61 -6.56
CA GLY A 73 13.43 6.02 -6.31
C GLY A 73 14.10 5.33 -5.12
N TYR A 74 13.33 4.62 -4.30
CA TYR A 74 13.83 3.81 -3.19
C TYR A 74 13.24 2.41 -3.21
N ILE A 75 14.02 1.47 -2.70
CA ILE A 75 13.67 0.08 -2.44
C ILE A 75 13.86 -0.12 -0.93
N HIS A 76 12.88 -0.67 -0.24
CA HIS A 76 12.96 -0.92 1.20
C HIS A 76 13.81 -2.14 1.51
N ALA A 77 13.67 -3.20 0.71
CA ALA A 77 14.39 -4.49 0.80
C ALA A 77 14.13 -5.33 2.06
N ASP A 78 13.24 -4.87 2.95
CA ASP A 78 12.79 -5.61 4.14
C ASP A 78 11.38 -5.18 4.55
N PHE A 79 10.50 -5.09 3.55
CA PHE A 79 9.15 -4.58 3.78
C PHE A 79 8.22 -5.68 4.29
N HIS A 80 7.91 -5.63 5.60
CA HIS A 80 7.00 -6.55 6.27
C HIS A 80 6.13 -5.83 7.31
N SER A 81 5.13 -6.51 7.85
CA SER A 81 4.15 -5.93 8.79
C SER A 81 4.78 -5.35 10.07
N GLY A 82 5.91 -5.90 10.52
CA GLY A 82 6.68 -5.42 11.68
C GLY A 82 7.41 -4.09 11.44
N ASN A 83 7.60 -3.70 10.18
CA ASN A 83 8.18 -2.42 9.78
C ASN A 83 7.11 -1.38 9.42
N ILE A 84 5.85 -1.62 9.78
CA ILE A 84 4.77 -0.63 9.70
C ILE A 84 4.40 -0.19 11.10
N LEU A 85 4.68 1.08 11.42
CA LEU A 85 4.29 1.71 12.68
C LEU A 85 2.97 2.47 12.49
N TYR A 86 2.17 2.54 13.55
CA TYR A 86 0.90 3.27 13.53
C TYR A 86 0.74 4.14 14.76
N ASP A 87 0.48 5.42 14.52
CA ASP A 87 0.13 6.41 15.55
C ASP A 87 -1.07 7.25 15.07
N GLU A 88 -0.83 8.42 14.48
CA GLU A 88 -1.85 9.23 13.77
C GLU A 88 -2.05 8.81 12.31
N GLY A 89 -1.24 7.85 11.84
CA GLY A 89 -1.26 7.30 10.50
C GLY A 89 -0.30 6.12 10.39
N ALA A 90 -0.30 5.44 9.25
CA ALA A 90 0.65 4.36 8.97
C ALA A 90 1.97 4.94 8.43
N TYR A 91 3.08 4.51 9.03
CA TYR A 91 4.43 4.88 8.66
C TYR A 91 5.26 3.64 8.36
N ILE A 92 6.08 3.72 7.30
CA ILE A 92 7.08 2.71 7.00
C ILE A 92 8.34 3.04 7.82
N ALA A 93 8.86 2.06 8.55
CA ALA A 93 10.00 2.18 9.46
C ALA A 93 11.09 1.15 9.12
N ASP A 94 12.22 1.22 9.84
CA ASP A 94 13.41 0.39 9.61
C ASP A 94 13.98 0.48 8.19
N LEU A 95 14.56 1.64 7.88
CA LEU A 95 15.20 1.91 6.60
C LEU A 95 16.66 1.45 6.54
N GLY A 96 17.11 0.58 7.47
CA GLY A 96 18.50 0.14 7.57
C GLY A 96 19.02 -0.61 6.33
N LEU A 97 18.10 -1.24 5.59
CA LEU A 97 18.35 -1.94 4.33
C LEU A 97 17.85 -1.18 3.10
N SER A 98 17.23 -0.01 3.30
CA SER A 98 16.69 0.78 2.22
C SER A 98 17.79 1.39 1.35
N ARG A 99 17.58 1.38 0.04
CA ARG A 99 18.58 1.86 -0.93
C ARG A 99 17.95 2.58 -2.10
N LYS A 100 18.74 3.43 -2.75
CA LYS A 100 18.30 4.06 -4.01
C LYS A 100 18.29 3.02 -5.11
N LYS A 101 17.34 3.16 -6.04
CA LYS A 101 17.23 2.24 -7.20
C LYS A 101 18.53 2.12 -8.01
N ASP A 102 19.30 3.20 -8.07
CA ASP A 102 20.51 3.28 -8.90
C ASP A 102 21.80 2.87 -8.14
N GLU A 103 21.67 2.46 -6.88
CA GLU A 103 22.78 2.04 -6.04
C GLU A 103 23.12 0.57 -6.30
N LYS A 104 24.37 0.28 -6.65
CA LYS A 104 24.82 -1.09 -6.93
C LYS A 104 24.81 -1.93 -5.66
N VAL A 105 24.27 -3.14 -5.77
CA VAL A 105 24.25 -4.11 -4.68
C VAL A 105 25.63 -4.71 -4.52
N LEU A 106 26.13 -4.78 -3.28
CA LEU A 106 27.25 -5.65 -2.95
C LEU A 106 26.69 -7.09 -2.93
N GLU A 107 27.21 -7.92 -3.82
CA GLU A 107 26.84 -9.32 -4.00
C GLU A 107 26.89 -10.09 -2.66
N GLY A 108 25.84 -10.86 -2.33
CA GLY A 108 25.99 -12.00 -1.41
C GLY A 108 24.94 -12.20 -0.33
N ASP A 109 24.17 -11.19 0.08
CA ASP A 109 23.29 -11.33 1.25
C ASP A 109 21.81 -11.16 0.88
N ILE A 110 21.03 -12.24 1.02
CA ILE A 110 19.57 -12.19 1.02
C ILE A 110 19.14 -11.71 2.41
N PHE A 111 18.59 -10.51 2.46
CA PHE A 111 17.97 -9.96 3.66
C PHE A 111 16.46 -10.12 3.61
N GLY A 112 15.79 -10.05 4.76
CA GLY A 112 14.34 -10.00 4.84
C GLY A 112 13.68 -11.19 5.55
N VAL A 113 12.43 -10.98 5.96
CA VAL A 113 11.64 -11.96 6.72
C VAL A 113 10.97 -12.95 5.75
N MET A 114 11.28 -14.25 5.91
CA MET A 114 11.08 -15.35 4.95
C MET A 114 9.69 -15.50 4.25
N PRO A 115 8.53 -15.08 4.80
CA PRO A 115 7.28 -15.03 4.02
C PRO A 115 7.10 -13.79 3.12
N TYR A 116 7.79 -12.68 3.40
CA TYR A 116 7.65 -11.40 2.68
C TYR A 116 8.68 -11.21 1.57
N VAL A 117 9.67 -12.10 1.46
CA VAL A 117 10.69 -12.04 0.42
C VAL A 117 10.11 -12.59 -0.89
N ALA A 118 10.21 -11.81 -1.96
CA ALA A 118 9.71 -12.19 -3.27
C ALA A 118 10.49 -13.39 -3.85
N PRO A 119 9.83 -14.31 -4.56
CA PRO A 119 10.46 -15.53 -5.07
C PRO A 119 11.66 -15.26 -5.99
N GLU A 120 11.62 -14.18 -6.78
CA GLU A 120 12.71 -13.76 -7.66
C GLU A 120 13.96 -13.27 -6.93
N VAL A 121 13.80 -12.84 -5.67
CA VAL A 121 14.93 -12.48 -4.79
C VAL A 121 15.51 -13.74 -4.15
N LEU A 122 14.65 -14.68 -3.74
CA LEU A 122 15.07 -15.95 -3.17
C LEU A 122 15.82 -16.84 -4.15
N SER A 123 15.48 -16.77 -5.45
CA SER A 123 16.19 -17.51 -6.49
C SER A 123 17.61 -16.98 -6.75
N GLY A 124 17.95 -15.79 -6.23
CA GLY A 124 19.21 -15.11 -6.52
C GLY A 124 19.32 -14.62 -7.96
N GLU A 125 18.23 -14.70 -8.74
CA GLU A 125 18.19 -14.28 -10.15
C GLU A 125 18.15 -12.75 -10.29
N HIS A 126 17.65 -12.06 -9.27
CA HIS A 126 17.50 -10.62 -9.25
C HIS A 126 17.89 -10.00 -7.92
N ASP A 127 18.57 -8.85 -7.99
CA ASP A 127 18.70 -7.93 -6.86
C ASP A 127 17.31 -7.51 -6.36
N PHE A 128 17.19 -7.18 -5.06
CA PHE A 128 15.97 -6.54 -4.55
C PHE A 128 15.56 -5.35 -5.43
N THR A 129 14.32 -5.40 -5.92
CA THR A 129 13.69 -4.36 -6.76
C THR A 129 12.47 -3.77 -6.06
N GLN A 130 11.90 -2.70 -6.62
CA GLN A 130 10.62 -2.17 -6.13
C GLN A 130 9.47 -3.18 -6.29
N ALA A 131 9.55 -4.11 -7.25
CA ALA A 131 8.54 -5.17 -7.41
C ALA A 131 8.58 -6.16 -6.22
N ALA A 132 9.77 -6.38 -5.64
CA ALA A 132 9.91 -7.21 -4.45
C ALA A 132 9.22 -6.57 -3.23
N ASP A 133 9.32 -5.25 -3.06
CA ASP A 133 8.56 -4.54 -2.00
C ASP A 133 7.04 -4.65 -2.22
N VAL A 134 6.58 -4.66 -3.48
CA VAL A 134 5.15 -4.85 -3.82
C VAL A 134 4.68 -6.26 -3.46
N TYR A 135 5.53 -7.29 -3.64
CA TYR A 135 5.22 -8.64 -3.18
C TYR A 135 5.07 -8.67 -1.65
N GLY A 136 6.02 -8.10 -0.91
CA GLY A 136 5.95 -7.99 0.55
C GLY A 136 4.67 -7.29 1.02
N PHE A 137 4.28 -6.19 0.36
CA PHE A 137 3.00 -5.52 0.59
C PHE A 137 1.80 -6.45 0.36
N GLY A 138 1.81 -7.25 -0.71
CA GLY A 138 0.77 -8.24 -0.99
C GLY A 138 0.61 -9.26 0.13
N ILE A 139 1.72 -9.73 0.71
CA ILE A 139 1.70 -10.65 1.86
C ILE A 139 1.11 -9.96 3.10
N ILE A 140 1.48 -8.71 3.38
CA ILE A 140 0.88 -7.92 4.46
C ILE A 140 -0.64 -7.80 4.26
N MET A 141 -1.11 -7.51 3.05
CA MET A 141 -2.54 -7.42 2.74
C MET A 141 -3.27 -8.76 2.94
N ALA A 142 -2.64 -9.88 2.57
CA ALA A 142 -3.18 -11.20 2.84
C ALA A 142 -3.33 -11.44 4.35
N GLU A 143 -2.29 -11.16 5.14
CA GLU A 143 -2.34 -11.28 6.61
C GLU A 143 -3.42 -10.42 7.25
N MET A 144 -3.65 -9.21 6.71
CA MET A 144 -4.71 -8.32 7.19
C MET A 144 -6.12 -8.82 6.88
N THR A 145 -6.29 -9.63 5.82
CA THR A 145 -7.61 -10.11 5.37
C THR A 145 -7.95 -11.51 5.87
N THR A 146 -6.96 -12.36 6.13
CA THR A 146 -7.15 -13.76 6.55
C THR A 146 -6.91 -13.98 8.05
N GLY A 147 -6.90 -12.90 8.84
CA GLY A 147 -6.42 -12.83 10.23
C GLY A 147 -6.76 -14.00 11.16
#